data_AF-A0A6C0CWC8-F1
#
_entry.id   AF-A0A6C0CWC8-F1
#
_cell.length_a   1.000
_cell.length_b   1.000
_cell.length_c   1.000
_cell.angle_alpha   90.00
_cell.angle_beta   90.00
_cell.angle_gamma   90.00
#
_symmetry.space_group_name_H-M   'P 1'
#
loop_
_entity.id
_entity.type
_entity.pdbx_description
1 polymer ?
#
loop_
_entity_poly.entity_id
_entity_poly.type
_entity_poly.pdbx_seq_one_letter_code
_entity_poly.pdbx_strand_id
1 'polypeptide(L)'
;LEKNRRNAAIFDEKLKDIQDIQLLKNNPKCKSAYWLYTIRVLNGKKQEFMEQMKEANIMTSQVHNRNDINSCVKDFEESLPNLDILEKELVCIPVGWWLTDFDREHIVNSIINYN
;
A
#
# COMPACT_ATOMS: atom_id res chain seq x y z
N LEU A 1 5.12 -17.52 -2.98
CA LEU A 1 4.88 -16.71 -4.20
C LEU A 1 3.47 -16.87 -4.75
N GLU A 2 3.02 -18.07 -5.12
CA GLU A 2 1.67 -18.24 -5.71
C GLU A 2 0.53 -17.83 -4.77
N LYS A 3 0.63 -18.12 -3.45
CA LYS A 3 -0.35 -17.62 -2.47
C LYS A 3 -0.41 -16.09 -2.42
N ASN A 4 0.75 -15.40 -2.37
CA ASN A 4 0.80 -13.94 -2.39
C ASN A 4 0.18 -13.36 -3.66
N ARG A 5 0.48 -13.97 -4.83
CA ARG A 5 -0.08 -13.56 -6.12
C ARG A 5 -1.59 -13.73 -6.16
N ARG A 6 -2.12 -14.84 -5.62
CA ARG A 6 -3.56 -15.07 -5.49
C ARG A 6 -4.22 -14.01 -4.60
N ASN A 7 -3.59 -13.67 -3.48
CA ASN A 7 -4.09 -12.64 -2.56
C ASN A 7 -4.08 -11.26 -3.23
N ALA A 8 -3.00 -10.91 -3.94
CA ALA A 8 -2.89 -9.67 -4.69
C ALA A 8 -3.96 -9.56 -5.78
N ALA A 9 -4.24 -10.64 -6.53
CA ALA A 9 -5.28 -10.63 -7.56
C ALA A 9 -6.69 -10.37 -6.97
N ILE A 10 -6.97 -10.90 -5.78
CA ILE A 10 -8.23 -10.61 -5.07
C ILE A 10 -8.31 -9.13 -4.70
N PHE A 11 -7.22 -8.55 -4.21
CA PHE A 11 -7.16 -7.12 -3.89
C PHE A 11 -7.26 -6.25 -5.14
N ASP A 12 -6.59 -6.62 -6.23
CA ASP A 12 -6.67 -5.93 -7.52
C ASP A 12 -8.12 -5.86 -8.00
N GLU A 13 -8.88 -6.95 -7.84
CA GLU A 13 -10.29 -6.99 -8.23
C GLU A 13 -11.19 -6.18 -7.30
N LYS A 14 -11.05 -6.38 -5.97
CA LYS A 14 -12.00 -5.85 -4.99
C LYS A 14 -11.75 -4.41 -4.58
N LEU A 15 -10.54 -3.88 -4.81
CA LEU A 15 -10.15 -2.54 -4.36
C LEU A 15 -9.96 -1.52 -5.50
N LYS A 16 -10.22 -1.90 -6.76
CA LYS A 16 -9.90 -1.06 -7.95
C LYS A 16 -10.73 0.22 -8.09
N ASP A 17 -11.93 0.27 -7.52
CA ASP A 17 -12.91 1.36 -7.73
C ASP A 17 -13.28 2.03 -6.40
N ILE A 18 -12.36 2.03 -5.42
CA ILE A 18 -12.57 2.63 -4.11
C ILE A 18 -12.16 4.10 -4.14
N GLN A 19 -13.03 4.98 -3.65
CA GLN A 19 -12.72 6.41 -3.53
C GLN A 19 -11.43 6.61 -2.72
N ASP A 20 -10.62 7.61 -3.08
CA ASP A 20 -9.36 7.96 -2.40
C ASP A 20 -8.31 6.83 -2.29
N ILE A 21 -8.53 5.67 -2.91
CA ILE A 21 -7.58 4.55 -2.97
C ILE A 21 -7.21 4.30 -4.43
N GLN A 22 -5.92 4.37 -4.73
CA GLN A 22 -5.41 4.06 -6.06
C GLN A 22 -4.44 2.88 -6.00
N LEU A 23 -4.74 1.86 -6.81
CA LEU A 23 -3.88 0.69 -6.98
C LEU A 23 -2.66 1.01 -7.85
N LEU A 24 -1.52 0.36 -7.55
CA LEU A 24 -0.35 0.46 -8.42
C LEU A 24 -0.55 -0.35 -9.71
N LYS A 25 -0.12 0.23 -10.83
CA LYS A 25 -0.24 -0.41 -12.14
C LYS A 25 0.78 -1.54 -12.29
N ASN A 26 0.29 -2.76 -12.51
CA ASN A 26 1.14 -3.90 -12.83
C ASN A 26 1.79 -3.75 -14.22
N ASN A 27 3.06 -4.13 -14.35
CA ASN A 27 3.76 -4.21 -15.63
C ASN A 27 3.45 -5.56 -16.30
N PRO A 28 2.79 -5.59 -17.48
CA PRO A 28 2.38 -6.84 -18.12
C PRO A 28 3.55 -7.71 -18.59
N LYS A 29 4.77 -7.15 -18.66
CA LYS A 29 5.99 -7.90 -19.01
C LYS A 29 6.65 -8.58 -17.79
N CYS A 30 6.10 -8.40 -16.59
CA CYS A 30 6.68 -8.88 -15.34
C CYS A 30 5.67 -9.67 -14.51
N LYS A 31 6.17 -10.60 -13.68
CA LYS A 31 5.35 -11.33 -12.70
C LYS A 31 5.81 -11.00 -11.29
N SER A 32 5.14 -10.05 -10.64
CA SER A 32 5.49 -9.60 -9.28
C SER A 32 5.51 -10.76 -8.28
N ALA A 33 6.42 -10.67 -7.31
CA ALA A 33 6.49 -11.59 -6.19
C ALA A 33 5.42 -11.28 -5.11
N TYR A 34 4.90 -10.05 -5.09
CA TYR A 34 4.02 -9.50 -4.06
C TYR A 34 4.54 -9.79 -2.65
N TRP A 35 5.78 -9.34 -2.38
CA TRP A 35 6.29 -9.30 -1.01
C TRP A 35 5.49 -8.31 -0.16
N LEU A 36 5.14 -7.18 -0.78
CA LEU A 36 4.23 -6.16 -0.28
C LEU A 36 3.11 -5.95 -1.29
N TYR A 37 1.94 -5.55 -0.81
CA TYR A 37 0.89 -4.99 -1.65
C TYR A 37 0.76 -3.53 -1.30
N THR A 38 1.07 -2.67 -2.26
CA THR A 38 1.18 -1.23 -2.04
C THR A 38 0.04 -0.52 -2.74
N ILE A 39 -0.57 0.42 -2.03
CA ILE A 39 -1.64 1.29 -2.53
C ILE A 39 -1.25 2.76 -2.28
N ARG A 40 -1.85 3.67 -3.03
CA ARG A 40 -1.82 5.11 -2.75
C ARG A 40 -3.12 5.49 -2.05
N VAL A 41 -3.01 6.07 -0.87
CA VAL A 41 -4.12 6.70 -0.14
C VAL A 41 -4.06 8.19 -0.44
N LEU A 42 -5.04 8.67 -1.21
CA LEU A 42 -5.05 10.01 -1.79
C LEU A 42 -5.59 11.07 -0.81
N ASN A 43 -5.60 12.33 -1.26
CA ASN A 43 -6.25 13.45 -0.57
C ASN A 43 -5.75 13.70 0.86
N GLY A 44 -4.48 13.35 1.14
CA GLY A 44 -3.86 13.57 2.44
C GLY A 44 -4.36 12.65 3.55
N LYS A 45 -5.12 11.60 3.23
CA LYS A 45 -5.77 10.76 4.23
C LYS A 45 -4.95 9.55 4.71
N LYS A 46 -3.67 9.49 4.33
CA LYS A 46 -2.78 8.37 4.68
C LYS A 46 -2.76 8.04 6.17
N GLN A 47 -2.61 9.05 7.03
CA GLN A 47 -2.52 8.82 8.47
C GLN A 47 -3.84 8.27 9.03
N GLU A 48 -4.97 8.88 8.66
CA GLU A 48 -6.31 8.45 9.05
C GLU A 48 -6.57 6.99 8.62
N PHE A 49 -6.23 6.65 7.37
CA PHE A 49 -6.33 5.28 6.87
C PHE A 49 -5.50 4.30 7.73
N MET A 50 -4.25 4.64 8.04
CA MET A 50 -3.38 3.77 8.83
C MET A 50 -3.89 3.60 10.28
N GLU A 51 -4.46 4.64 10.87
CA GLU A 51 -5.10 4.60 12.19
C GLU A 51 -6.34 3.69 12.19
N GLN A 52 -7.24 3.84 11.21
CA GLN A 52 -8.42 2.97 11.10
C GLN A 52 -8.05 1.51 10.83
N MET A 53 -7.04 1.25 9.98
CA MET A 53 -6.55 -0.12 9.76
C MET A 53 -5.98 -0.72 11.06
N LYS A 54 -5.26 0.09 11.84
CA LYS A 54 -4.74 -0.34 13.14
C LYS A 54 -5.87 -0.69 14.12
N GLU A 55 -6.93 0.11 14.19
CA GLU A 55 -8.13 -0.20 14.99
C GLU A 55 -8.81 -1.50 14.56
N ALA A 56 -8.81 -1.78 13.25
CA ALA A 56 -9.26 -3.04 12.69
C ALA A 56 -8.25 -4.21 12.85
N ASN A 57 -7.16 -4.04 13.60
CA ASN A 57 -6.07 -5.01 13.77
C ASN A 57 -5.38 -5.43 12.45
N ILE A 58 -5.34 -4.53 11.47
CA ILE A 58 -4.63 -4.70 10.20
C ILE A 58 -3.35 -3.88 10.24
N MET A 59 -2.21 -4.57 10.20
CA MET A 59 -0.91 -3.90 10.15
C MET A 59 -0.68 -3.24 8.80
N THR A 60 -0.47 -1.92 8.81
CA THR A 60 -0.06 -1.13 7.64
C THR A 60 1.27 -0.45 7.89
N SER A 61 2.03 -0.19 6.82
CA SER A 61 3.32 0.50 6.92
C SER A 61 3.73 1.13 5.59
N GLN A 62 4.50 2.22 5.64
CA GLN A 62 5.20 2.75 4.46
C GLN A 62 6.42 1.89 4.09
N VAL A 63 6.94 1.09 5.02
CA VAL A 63 8.15 0.25 4.94
C VAL A 63 9.44 1.05 4.81
N HIS A 64 9.54 1.95 3.84
CA HIS A 64 10.72 2.77 3.60
C HIS A 64 10.36 4.25 3.56
N ASN A 65 11.02 5.03 4.41
CA ASN A 65 11.13 6.46 4.17
C ASN A 65 12.08 6.71 3.01
N ARG A 66 11.94 7.89 2.40
CA ARG A 66 12.91 8.36 1.42
C ARG A 66 14.31 8.40 1.99
N ASN A 67 15.30 8.03 1.18
CA ASN A 67 16.68 8.03 1.63
C ASN A 67 17.29 9.44 1.59
N ASP A 68 16.86 10.27 0.63
CA ASP A 68 17.38 11.61 0.38
C ASP A 68 17.09 12.61 1.51
N ILE A 69 16.11 12.34 2.38
CA ILE A 69 15.84 13.19 3.55
C ILE A 69 16.81 12.96 4.72
N ASN A 70 17.66 11.92 4.64
CA ASN A 70 18.61 11.63 5.71
C ASN A 70 19.77 12.63 5.68
N SER A 71 20.10 13.17 6.84
CA SER A 71 21.14 14.21 6.97
C SER A 71 22.52 13.79 6.47
N CYS A 72 22.84 12.49 6.49
CA CYS A 72 24.11 11.96 6.00
C CYS A 72 24.28 12.03 4.47
N VAL A 73 23.22 12.30 3.71
CA VAL A 73 23.25 12.44 2.25
C VAL A 73 22.77 13.82 1.77
N LYS A 74 22.75 14.82 2.67
CA LYS A 74 22.24 16.17 2.39
C LYS A 74 22.91 16.85 1.18
N ASP A 75 24.18 16.57 0.95
CA ASP A 75 24.93 17.13 -0.18
C ASP A 75 24.43 16.64 -1.56
N PHE A 76 23.55 15.64 -1.58
CA PHE A 76 22.96 15.05 -2.78
C PHE A 76 21.45 15.30 -2.90
N GLU A 77 20.90 16.21 -2.09
CA GLU A 77 19.48 16.56 -2.13
C GLU A 77 19.12 17.22 -3.46
N GLU A 78 17.98 16.81 -4.03
CA GLU A 78 17.47 17.30 -5.31
C GLU A 78 15.96 17.49 -5.25
N SER A 79 15.41 18.33 -6.13
CA SER A 79 13.96 18.50 -6.22
C SER A 79 13.31 17.29 -6.91
N LEU A 80 12.56 16.51 -6.13
CA LEU A 80 11.89 15.29 -6.59
C LEU A 80 10.36 15.38 -6.38
N PRO A 81 9.67 16.27 -7.11
CA PRO A 81 8.26 16.62 -6.84
C PRO A 81 7.30 15.41 -6.92
N ASN A 82 7.58 14.46 -7.81
CA ASN A 82 6.77 13.24 -7.90
C ASN A 82 6.93 12.34 -6.67
N LEU A 83 8.15 12.30 -6.10
CA LEU A 83 8.44 11.53 -4.91
C LEU A 83 7.88 12.21 -3.65
N ASP A 84 7.86 13.56 -3.62
CA ASP A 84 7.24 14.36 -2.55
C ASP A 84 5.74 14.05 -2.41
N ILE A 85 5.06 13.85 -3.54
CA ILE A 85 3.65 13.46 -3.56
C ILE A 85 3.51 11.99 -3.15
N LEU A 86 4.27 11.11 -3.79
CA LEU A 86 4.10 9.67 -3.62
C LEU A 86 4.37 9.21 -2.18
N GLU A 87 5.39 9.76 -1.52
CA GLU A 87 5.72 9.43 -0.13
C GLU A 87 4.55 9.65 0.84
N LYS A 88 3.76 10.71 0.62
CA LYS A 88 2.62 11.08 1.45
C LYS A 88 1.40 10.19 1.24
N GLU A 89 1.42 9.33 0.22
CA GLU A 89 0.27 8.51 -0.17
C GLU A 89 0.56 7.01 -0.04
N LEU A 90 1.82 6.57 -0.10
CA LEU A 90 2.15 5.14 -0.10
C LEU A 90 1.85 4.46 1.24
N VAL A 91 1.07 3.39 1.17
CA VAL A 91 0.81 2.45 2.27
C VAL A 91 0.91 1.03 1.76
N CYS A 92 1.60 0.16 2.50
CA CYS A 92 1.64 -1.27 2.28
C CYS A 92 0.66 -1.99 3.21
N ILE A 93 -0.12 -2.90 2.65
CA ILE A 93 -1.06 -3.77 3.37
C ILE A 93 -0.58 -5.23 3.33
N PRO A 94 -1.04 -6.09 4.26
CA PRO A 94 -0.65 -7.50 4.29
C PRO A 94 -1.14 -8.23 3.05
N VAL A 95 -0.28 -9.05 2.42
CA VAL A 95 -0.62 -9.89 1.25
C VAL A 95 -0.01 -11.29 1.33
N GLY A 96 0.69 -11.58 2.42
CA GLY A 96 1.54 -12.74 2.58
C GLY A 96 0.83 -14.09 2.51
N TRP A 97 1.63 -15.16 2.40
CA TRP A 97 1.15 -16.54 2.31
C TRP A 97 0.40 -17.03 3.56
N TRP A 98 0.58 -16.32 4.69
CA TRP A 98 -0.03 -16.62 5.98
C TRP A 98 -1.47 -16.13 6.10
N LEU A 99 -1.95 -15.28 5.19
CA LEU A 99 -3.32 -14.80 5.21
C LEU A 99 -4.30 -15.92 4.91
N THR A 100 -5.29 -16.07 5.78
CA THR A 100 -6.46 -16.90 5.57
C THR A 100 -7.49 -16.21 4.67
N ASP A 101 -8.53 -16.94 4.29
CA ASP A 101 -9.62 -16.38 3.50
C ASP A 101 -10.35 -15.27 4.28
N PHE A 102 -10.59 -15.50 5.58
CA PHE A 102 -11.15 -14.52 6.51
C PHE A 102 -10.29 -13.26 6.62
N ASP A 103 -8.96 -13.39 6.76
CA ASP A 103 -8.10 -12.20 6.89
C ASP A 103 -8.17 -11.30 5.66
N ARG A 104 -8.26 -11.88 4.46
CA ARG A 104 -8.33 -11.12 3.20
C ARG A 104 -9.67 -10.43 3.06
N GLU A 105 -10.76 -11.09 3.42
CA GLU A 105 -12.09 -10.48 3.44
C GLU A 105 -12.16 -9.36 4.47
N HIS A 106 -11.60 -9.56 5.66
CA HIS A 106 -11.50 -8.55 6.70
C HIS A 106 -10.74 -7.31 6.20
N ILE A 107 -9.56 -7.51 5.60
CA ILE A 107 -8.77 -6.41 5.00
C ILE A 107 -9.60 -5.66 3.95
N VAL A 108 -10.22 -6.37 3.01
CA VAL A 108 -11.01 -5.74 1.94
C VAL A 108 -12.18 -4.95 2.52
N ASN A 109 -12.94 -5.54 3.44
CA ASN A 109 -14.10 -4.90 4.04
C ASN A 109 -13.71 -3.68 4.87
N SER A 110 -12.60 -3.74 5.63
CA SER A 110 -12.09 -2.59 6.37
C SER A 110 -11.71 -1.43 5.44
N ILE A 111 -11.10 -1.71 4.28
CA ILE A 111 -10.72 -0.67 3.30
C ILE A 111 -11.96 -0.09 2.60
N ILE A 112 -12.97 -0.92 2.29
CA ILE A 112 -14.22 -0.45 1.68
C ILE A 112 -14.99 0.44 2.66
N ASN A 113 -15.12 0.03 3.92
CA ASN A 113 -15.86 0.76 4.96
C ASN A 113 -15.14 2.02 5.47
N TYR A 114 -13.89 2.22 5.09
CA TYR A 114 -13.16 3.46 5.35
C TYR A 114 -13.64 4.63 4.49
N ASN A 115 -14.21 4.35 3.30
CA ASN A 115 -14.70 5.37 2.38
C ASN A 115 -16.18 5.65 2.52
#